data_AF-A0A9P8K7R5-F1
#
_entry.id   AF-A0A9P8K7R5-F1
#
_cell.length_a   1.000
_cell.length_b   1.000
_cell.length_c   1.000
_cell.angle_alpha   90.00
_cell.angle_beta   90.00
_cell.angle_gamma   90.00
#
_symmetry.space_group_name_H-M   'P 1'
#
loop_
_entity.id
_entity.type
_entity.pdbx_description
1 polymer ?
#
loop_
_entity_poly.entity_id
_entity_poly.type
_entity_poly.pdbx_seq_one_letter_code
_entity_poly.pdbx_strand_id
1 'polypeptide(L)'
;MLNTSIASQVFWNTYVLAQKRPKNYGWSGANSNMQISGWNALINHYEKFAMPVFLSEYGSNMDEPRQFHETKSLYSDPMTKVFSGGCVYEFADGGNKYGLAAMPGSDEGRWFGPFRLAEKKVIETRETDQGNLYIYHDFANYKAALAEPTDYDPSWDIMERQSAERHNTDTTQMTWPWDPEYQVPATCIDWENIEELVGR
;
A
#
# COMPACT_ATOMS: atom_id res chain seq x y z
N MET A 1 10.89 -7.36 39.30
CA MET A 1 10.93 -6.22 38.38
C MET A 1 11.73 -6.64 37.15
N LEU A 2 11.05 -7.23 36.16
CA LEU A 2 11.65 -7.58 34.87
C LEU A 2 11.46 -6.41 33.91
N ASN A 3 12.55 -6.10 33.21
CA ASN A 3 12.80 -4.88 32.47
C ASN A 3 11.83 -4.73 31.28
N THR A 4 10.85 -3.82 31.38
CA THR A 4 9.83 -3.53 30.36
C THR A 4 10.41 -3.06 29.03
N SER A 5 11.69 -2.65 29.01
CA SER A 5 12.42 -2.27 27.81
C SER A 5 12.74 -3.44 26.86
N ILE A 6 12.92 -4.66 27.36
CA ILE A 6 13.26 -5.82 26.50
C ILE A 6 12.00 -6.38 25.86
N ALA A 7 10.89 -6.41 26.60
CA ALA A 7 9.60 -6.89 26.09
C ALA A 7 9.08 -6.01 24.93
N SER A 8 9.19 -4.68 25.03
CA SER A 8 8.80 -3.79 23.93
C SER A 8 9.69 -3.97 22.71
N GLN A 9 11.01 -4.09 22.88
CA GLN A 9 11.94 -4.27 21.75
C GLN A 9 11.72 -5.60 21.02
N VAL A 10 11.38 -6.67 21.75
CA VAL A 10 11.05 -7.98 21.16
C VAL A 10 9.70 -7.92 20.46
N PHE A 11 8.68 -7.29 21.06
CA PHE A 11 7.33 -7.15 20.46
C PHE A 11 7.36 -6.30 19.17
N TRP A 12 8.16 -5.22 19.14
CA TRP A 12 8.35 -4.42 17.92
C TRP A 12 9.13 -5.17 16.84
N ASN A 13 10.10 -6.02 17.21
CA ASN A 13 10.83 -6.83 16.24
C ASN A 13 10.03 -8.01 15.71
N THR A 14 9.19 -8.70 16.49
CA THR A 14 8.46 -9.88 16.01
C THR A 14 7.25 -9.55 15.15
N TYR A 15 6.51 -8.47 15.43
CA TYR A 15 5.30 -8.14 14.66
C TYR A 15 5.60 -7.42 13.34
N VAL A 16 6.68 -6.64 13.25
CA VAL A 16 7.09 -5.98 11.99
C VAL A 16 7.71 -6.97 10.99
N LEU A 17 8.13 -8.15 11.44
CA LEU A 17 8.78 -9.18 10.62
C LEU A 17 7.82 -10.13 9.88
N ALA A 18 6.52 -10.09 10.16
CA ALA A 18 5.56 -11.02 9.55
C ALA A 18 5.17 -10.67 8.09
N GLN A 19 5.55 -9.49 7.58
CA GLN A 19 5.23 -9.06 6.21
C GLN A 19 6.47 -8.49 5.52
N LYS A 20 6.80 -9.03 4.33
CA LYS A 20 7.86 -8.48 3.48
C LYS A 20 7.30 -7.34 2.65
N ARG A 21 8.02 -6.21 2.66
CA ARG A 21 7.59 -4.94 2.08
C ARG A 21 8.66 -4.38 1.15
N PRO A 22 8.86 -4.97 -0.05
CA PRO A 22 9.79 -4.45 -1.02
C PRO A 22 9.30 -3.11 -1.60
N LYS A 23 10.24 -2.20 -1.85
CA LYS A 23 10.02 -0.99 -2.65
C LYS A 23 10.41 -1.30 -4.10
N ASN A 24 9.62 -0.89 -5.09
CA ASN A 24 9.96 -1.11 -6.48
C ASN A 24 9.59 0.09 -7.37
N TYR A 25 10.60 0.68 -8.00
CA TYR A 25 10.49 1.81 -8.93
C TYR A 25 10.96 1.43 -10.34
N GLY A 26 11.06 0.14 -10.65
CA GLY A 26 11.59 -0.36 -11.92
C GLY A 26 10.64 -0.13 -13.11
N TRP A 27 9.37 0.16 -12.85
CA TRP A 27 8.41 0.51 -13.89
C TRP A 27 8.48 2.00 -14.21
N SER A 28 8.87 2.32 -15.44
CA SER A 28 9.03 3.69 -15.93
C SER A 28 8.49 3.80 -17.34
N GLY A 29 7.56 4.72 -17.56
CA GLY A 29 7.12 5.11 -18.89
C GLY A 29 6.10 4.17 -19.55
N ALA A 30 5.51 4.67 -20.64
CA ALA A 30 4.41 4.00 -21.32
C ALA A 30 4.78 2.66 -21.99
N ASN A 31 6.05 2.49 -22.38
CA ASN A 31 6.55 1.29 -23.05
C ASN A 31 7.03 0.20 -22.08
N SER A 32 6.92 0.42 -20.77
CA SER A 32 7.29 -0.61 -19.79
C SER A 32 6.25 -1.72 -19.72
N ASN A 33 6.69 -2.88 -19.28
CA ASN A 33 5.88 -4.07 -19.06
C ASN A 33 6.53 -4.94 -17.98
N MET A 34 5.93 -6.08 -17.67
CA MET A 34 6.42 -7.00 -16.62
C MET A 34 7.87 -7.48 -16.83
N GLN A 35 8.29 -7.66 -18.09
CA GLN A 35 9.67 -8.04 -18.42
C GLN A 35 10.62 -6.85 -18.23
N ILE A 36 10.30 -5.69 -18.82
CA ILE A 36 11.16 -4.50 -18.85
C ILE A 36 11.33 -3.91 -17.45
N SER A 37 10.26 -3.85 -16.67
CA SER A 37 10.28 -3.35 -15.28
C SER A 37 10.98 -4.28 -14.29
N GLY A 38 11.26 -5.53 -14.70
CA GLY A 38 11.79 -6.58 -13.83
C GLY A 38 10.75 -7.20 -12.89
N TRP A 39 9.47 -6.87 -13.01
CA TRP A 39 8.42 -7.42 -12.14
C TRP A 39 8.22 -8.93 -12.30
N ASN A 40 8.55 -9.52 -13.46
CA ASN A 40 8.61 -10.98 -13.60
C ASN A 40 9.63 -11.63 -12.68
N ALA A 41 10.82 -11.03 -12.55
CA ALA A 41 11.83 -11.53 -11.62
C ALA A 41 11.38 -11.36 -10.17
N LEU A 42 10.64 -10.28 -9.90
CA LEU A 42 10.05 -10.01 -8.59
C LEU A 42 9.01 -11.08 -8.22
N ILE A 43 8.08 -11.43 -9.10
CA ILE A 43 7.12 -12.53 -8.92
C ILE A 43 7.87 -13.83 -8.59
N ASN A 44 8.83 -14.22 -9.44
CA ASN A 44 9.58 -15.47 -9.27
C ASN A 44 10.33 -15.53 -7.93
N HIS A 45 10.77 -14.39 -7.40
CA HIS A 45 11.46 -14.32 -6.12
C HIS A 45 10.51 -14.57 -4.94
N TYR A 46 9.29 -14.04 -5.01
CA TYR A 46 8.34 -14.06 -3.90
C TYR A 46 7.26 -15.15 -3.99
N GLU A 47 7.13 -15.85 -5.13
CA GLU A 47 6.10 -16.87 -5.37
C GLU A 47 6.05 -17.97 -4.29
N LYS A 48 7.19 -18.30 -3.67
CA LYS A 48 7.31 -19.37 -2.65
C LYS A 48 7.27 -18.85 -1.21
N PHE A 49 7.00 -17.57 -0.99
CA PHE A 49 6.96 -17.00 0.35
C PHE A 49 5.64 -17.37 1.03
N ALA A 50 5.71 -17.94 2.22
CA ALA A 50 4.54 -18.33 3.01
C ALA A 50 3.89 -17.16 3.77
N MET A 51 4.36 -15.92 3.57
CA MET A 51 3.87 -14.73 4.25
C MET A 51 3.35 -13.71 3.22
N PRO A 52 2.32 -12.92 3.56
CA PRO A 52 1.85 -11.86 2.68
C PRO A 52 2.97 -10.87 2.31
N VAL A 53 3.03 -10.51 1.04
CA VAL A 53 3.97 -9.54 0.48
C VAL A 53 3.18 -8.47 -0.26
N PHE A 54 3.51 -7.20 -0.07
CA PHE A 54 2.94 -6.10 -0.85
C PHE A 54 4.03 -5.08 -1.14
N LEU A 55 3.88 -4.30 -2.21
CA LEU A 55 4.83 -3.24 -2.52
C LEU A 55 4.62 -2.09 -1.52
N SER A 56 5.57 -1.84 -0.64
CA SER A 56 5.44 -0.69 0.28
C SER A 56 5.46 0.64 -0.45
N GLU A 57 6.18 0.70 -1.57
CA GLU A 57 6.33 1.90 -2.40
C GLU A 57 6.48 1.48 -3.86
N TYR A 58 5.72 2.14 -4.74
CA TYR A 58 5.89 2.13 -6.19
C TYR A 58 5.44 3.47 -6.80
N GLY A 59 5.63 3.64 -8.11
CA GLY A 59 5.23 4.86 -8.83
C GLY A 59 6.40 5.75 -9.18
N SER A 60 7.31 5.25 -10.03
CA SER A 60 8.50 5.98 -10.51
C SER A 60 8.12 7.32 -11.13
N ASN A 61 8.85 8.38 -10.80
CA ASN A 61 8.66 9.71 -11.38
C ASN A 61 9.67 10.06 -12.49
N MET A 62 10.36 9.05 -13.03
CA MET A 62 11.31 9.23 -14.13
C MET A 62 10.63 9.79 -15.40
N ASP A 63 9.37 9.40 -15.64
CA ASP A 63 8.53 9.91 -16.72
C ASP A 63 7.35 10.69 -16.11
N GLU A 64 7.28 11.99 -16.37
CA GLU A 64 6.19 12.87 -15.92
C GLU A 64 5.35 13.36 -17.12
N PRO A 65 4.01 13.46 -16.99
CA PRO A 65 3.20 13.05 -15.84
C PRO A 65 3.11 11.52 -15.71
N ARG A 66 3.03 11.03 -14.47
CA ARG A 66 2.99 9.59 -14.20
C ARG A 66 1.65 9.02 -14.67
N GLN A 67 1.71 7.96 -15.48
CA GLN A 67 0.51 7.32 -16.04
C GLN A 67 0.00 6.15 -15.19
N PHE A 68 0.82 5.64 -14.27
CA PHE A 68 0.45 4.56 -13.35
C PHE A 68 0.02 3.25 -14.02
N HIS A 69 0.51 2.94 -15.22
CA HIS A 69 0.23 1.67 -15.92
C HIS A 69 0.61 0.44 -15.07
N GLU A 70 1.63 0.58 -14.23
CA GLU A 70 2.07 -0.43 -13.26
C GLU A 70 1.00 -0.76 -12.22
N THR A 71 0.09 0.17 -11.91
CA THR A 71 -1.03 -0.07 -10.99
C THR A 71 -1.95 -1.15 -11.56
N LYS A 72 -2.25 -1.08 -12.85
CA LYS A 72 -3.03 -2.11 -13.53
C LYS A 72 -2.32 -3.47 -13.47
N SER A 73 -1.01 -3.49 -13.74
CA SER A 73 -0.23 -4.72 -13.66
C SER A 73 -0.14 -5.28 -12.24
N LEU A 74 -0.09 -4.44 -11.21
CA LEU A 74 -0.07 -4.85 -9.80
C LEU A 74 -1.34 -5.63 -9.42
N TYR A 75 -2.48 -5.27 -10.01
CA TYR A 75 -3.76 -5.93 -9.80
C TYR A 75 -4.13 -6.95 -10.89
N SER A 76 -3.17 -7.32 -11.75
CA SER A 76 -3.35 -8.41 -12.71
C SER A 76 -3.11 -9.78 -12.09
N ASP A 77 -3.72 -10.82 -12.65
CA ASP A 77 -3.56 -12.24 -12.28
C ASP A 77 -2.14 -12.69 -11.90
N PRO A 78 -1.07 -12.41 -12.67
CA PRO A 78 0.27 -12.85 -12.31
C PRO A 78 0.80 -12.16 -11.04
N MET A 79 0.42 -10.92 -10.78
CA MET A 79 0.85 -10.16 -9.60
C MET A 79 0.00 -10.47 -8.37
N THR A 80 -1.34 -10.51 -8.48
CA THR A 80 -2.25 -10.78 -7.35
C THR A 80 -2.07 -12.18 -6.78
N LYS A 81 -1.47 -13.10 -7.55
CA LYS A 81 -1.05 -14.41 -7.06
C LYS A 81 0.15 -14.35 -6.10
N VAL A 82 0.96 -13.31 -6.12
CA VAL A 82 2.16 -13.23 -5.27
C VAL A 82 2.12 -12.04 -4.32
N PHE A 83 1.50 -10.94 -4.75
CA PHE A 83 1.45 -9.68 -4.05
C PHE A 83 0.02 -9.32 -3.63
N SER A 84 -0.12 -8.86 -2.39
CA SER A 84 -1.36 -8.32 -1.82
C SER A 84 -1.55 -6.82 -2.14
N GLY A 85 -1.15 -6.39 -3.33
CA GLY A 85 -1.22 -4.99 -3.77
C GLY A 85 0.01 -4.15 -3.38
N GLY A 86 -0.20 -2.85 -3.16
CA GLY A 86 0.88 -1.94 -2.81
C GLY A 86 0.46 -0.47 -2.64
N CYS A 87 1.38 0.35 -2.15
CA CYS A 87 1.16 1.77 -1.89
C CYS A 87 1.95 2.65 -2.87
N VAL A 88 1.28 3.59 -3.54
CA VAL A 88 1.94 4.61 -4.36
C VAL A 88 2.70 5.58 -3.47
N TYR A 89 3.95 5.88 -3.85
CA TYR A 89 4.76 6.91 -3.22
C TYR A 89 4.65 8.23 -4.02
N GLU A 90 4.20 9.35 -3.46
CA GLU A 90 3.55 9.53 -2.15
C GLU A 90 2.40 10.53 -2.28
N PHE A 91 1.54 10.61 -1.26
CA PHE A 91 0.37 11.49 -1.35
C PHE A 91 0.76 12.98 -1.28
N ALA A 92 1.49 13.39 -0.24
CA ALA A 92 1.84 14.78 0.00
C ALA A 92 3.11 15.20 -0.78
N ASP A 93 3.09 16.34 -1.45
CA ASP A 93 4.25 16.87 -2.15
C ASP A 93 5.33 17.38 -1.19
N GLY A 94 6.42 16.62 -1.10
CA GLY A 94 7.58 16.94 -0.27
C GLY A 94 8.76 17.55 -1.04
N GLY A 95 8.57 18.03 -2.27
CA GLY A 95 9.65 18.63 -3.09
C GLY A 95 10.55 17.62 -3.80
N ASN A 96 10.40 16.33 -3.52
CA ASN A 96 11.03 15.20 -4.25
C ASN A 96 10.33 14.86 -5.58
N LYS A 97 9.25 15.58 -5.91
CA LYS A 97 8.41 15.39 -7.10
C LYS A 97 7.67 14.06 -7.15
N TYR A 98 7.37 13.45 -6.01
CA TYR A 98 6.54 12.24 -5.92
C TYR A 98 5.11 12.50 -5.42
N GLY A 99 4.84 13.69 -4.88
CA GLY A 99 3.52 14.06 -4.38
C GLY A 99 2.41 13.92 -5.41
N LEU A 100 1.24 13.48 -4.97
CA LEU A 100 -0.01 13.48 -5.74
C LEU A 100 -0.87 14.72 -5.45
N ALA A 101 -0.65 15.36 -4.31
CA ALA A 101 -1.30 16.58 -3.90
C ALA A 101 -0.38 17.43 -3.03
N ALA A 102 -0.57 18.75 -3.06
CA ALA A 102 0.05 19.66 -2.12
C ALA A 102 -0.93 20.10 -1.05
N MET A 103 -0.54 19.88 0.20
CA MET A 103 -1.34 20.20 1.36
C MET A 103 -1.39 21.70 1.64
N PRO A 104 -2.47 22.20 2.26
CA PRO A 104 -2.50 23.58 2.75
C PRO A 104 -1.28 23.90 3.64
N GLY A 105 -0.66 25.06 3.42
CA GLY A 105 0.53 25.50 4.19
C GLY A 105 1.85 24.87 3.73
N SER A 106 1.87 24.07 2.65
CA SER A 106 3.12 23.55 2.07
C SER A 106 4.03 24.64 1.50
N ASP A 107 3.44 25.78 1.14
CA ASP A 107 4.09 27.03 0.76
C ASP A 107 4.89 27.71 1.88
N GLU A 108 4.59 27.40 3.14
CA GLU A 108 5.26 28.00 4.30
C GLU A 108 6.51 27.25 4.78
N GLY A 109 6.95 26.22 4.05
CA GLY A 109 8.27 25.58 4.26
C GLY A 109 8.48 24.92 5.63
N ARG A 110 7.42 24.62 6.38
CA ARG A 110 7.55 24.20 7.79
C ARG A 110 8.11 22.77 7.96
N TRP A 111 8.05 21.89 6.95
CA TRP A 111 8.52 20.49 7.09
C TRP A 111 9.19 19.87 5.85
N PHE A 112 8.89 20.32 4.62
CA PHE A 112 9.29 19.60 3.40
C PHE A 112 10.15 20.40 2.40
N GLY A 113 10.83 21.47 2.83
CA GLY A 113 11.68 22.30 1.96
C GLY A 113 10.88 23.28 1.08
N PRO A 114 11.56 24.07 0.22
CA PRO A 114 10.92 25.12 -0.57
C PRO A 114 9.99 24.50 -1.62
N PHE A 115 8.70 24.52 -1.32
CA PHE A 115 7.63 24.12 -2.20
C PHE A 115 7.56 25.05 -3.42
N ARG A 116 7.72 24.48 -4.61
CA ARG A 116 7.44 25.19 -5.87
C ARG A 116 6.18 24.58 -6.46
N LEU A 117 5.06 25.28 -6.33
CA LEU A 117 3.85 24.99 -7.10
C LEU A 117 4.22 24.97 -8.57
N ALA A 118 4.31 23.78 -9.15
CA ALA A 118 4.32 23.63 -10.58
C ALA A 118 2.86 23.78 -11.02
N GLU A 119 2.41 25.00 -11.32
CA GLU A 119 1.02 25.27 -11.78
C GLU A 119 0.59 24.31 -12.90
N LYS A 120 1.53 23.88 -13.75
CA LYS A 120 1.33 22.89 -14.82
C LYS A 120 1.00 21.47 -14.35
N LYS A 121 1.17 21.15 -13.07
CA LYS A 121 0.83 19.85 -12.47
C LYS A 121 -0.56 19.85 -11.85
N VAL A 122 -1.12 21.02 -11.50
CA VAL A 122 -2.39 21.13 -10.76
C VAL A 122 -3.58 20.94 -11.70
N ILE A 123 -4.47 20.02 -11.35
CA ILE A 123 -5.73 19.78 -12.08
C ILE A 123 -6.95 20.34 -11.35
N GLU A 124 -6.91 20.35 -10.01
CA GLU A 124 -8.02 20.79 -9.18
C GLU A 124 -7.47 21.49 -7.93
N THR A 125 -8.08 22.61 -7.55
CA THR A 125 -7.80 23.33 -6.29
C THR A 125 -9.04 23.28 -5.42
N ARG A 126 -8.85 22.91 -4.15
CA ARG A 126 -9.92 22.90 -3.13
C ARG A 126 -9.58 23.88 -2.02
N GLU A 127 -10.49 24.78 -1.73
CA GLU A 127 -10.37 25.67 -0.57
C GLU A 127 -10.77 24.92 0.70
N THR A 128 -9.93 24.99 1.72
CA THR A 128 -10.18 24.43 3.06
C THR A 128 -9.98 25.52 4.11
N ASP A 129 -10.44 25.27 5.33
CA ASP A 129 -10.21 26.14 6.49
C ASP A 129 -8.71 26.33 6.83
N GLN A 130 -7.87 25.36 6.43
CA GLN A 130 -6.42 25.39 6.61
C GLN A 130 -5.66 26.00 5.42
N GLY A 131 -6.35 26.39 4.34
CA GLY A 131 -5.79 26.94 3.11
C GLY A 131 -6.13 26.11 1.87
N ASN A 132 -5.39 26.29 0.78
CA ASN A 132 -5.67 25.62 -0.49
C ASN A 132 -5.01 24.24 -0.57
N LEU A 133 -5.80 23.21 -0.90
CA LEU A 133 -5.33 21.88 -1.28
C LEU A 133 -5.24 21.83 -2.82
N TYR A 134 -4.07 21.49 -3.34
CA TYR A 134 -3.85 21.36 -4.78
C TYR A 134 -3.73 19.88 -5.17
N ILE A 135 -4.61 19.41 -6.04
CA ILE A 135 -4.60 18.04 -6.55
C ILE A 135 -3.87 18.03 -7.88
N TYR A 136 -2.97 17.06 -8.10
CA TYR A 136 -2.16 16.98 -9.32
C TYR A 136 -2.74 16.04 -10.38
N HIS A 137 -2.30 16.20 -11.63
CA HIS A 137 -2.61 15.29 -12.74
C HIS A 137 -2.27 13.83 -12.42
N ASP A 138 -1.15 13.59 -11.73
CA ASP A 138 -0.75 12.26 -11.29
C ASP A 138 -1.82 11.59 -10.42
N PHE A 139 -2.51 12.34 -9.54
CA PHE A 139 -3.60 11.81 -8.73
C PHE A 139 -4.78 11.35 -9.60
N ALA A 140 -5.14 12.15 -10.61
CA ALA A 140 -6.20 11.81 -11.55
C ALA A 140 -5.83 10.56 -12.38
N ASN A 141 -4.59 10.47 -12.84
CA ASN A 141 -4.08 9.31 -13.59
C ASN A 141 -4.07 8.05 -12.72
N TYR A 142 -3.63 8.16 -11.46
CA TYR A 142 -3.67 7.04 -10.52
C TYR A 142 -5.10 6.57 -10.27
N LYS A 143 -6.03 7.49 -10.05
CA LYS A 143 -7.46 7.16 -9.90
C LYS A 143 -8.03 6.48 -11.15
N ALA A 144 -7.65 6.94 -12.33
CA ALA A 144 -8.06 6.33 -13.58
C ALA A 144 -7.50 4.90 -13.71
N ALA A 145 -6.21 4.71 -13.43
CA ALA A 145 -5.56 3.39 -13.48
C ALA A 145 -6.16 2.38 -12.49
N LEU A 146 -6.58 2.83 -11.30
CA LEU A 146 -7.31 2.01 -10.33
C LEU A 146 -8.73 1.64 -10.76
N ALA A 147 -9.38 2.48 -11.55
CA ALA A 147 -10.75 2.26 -12.02
C ALA A 147 -10.80 1.39 -13.29
N GLU A 148 -9.65 1.10 -13.92
CA GLU A 148 -9.61 0.22 -15.08
C GLU A 148 -10.01 -1.21 -14.68
N PRO A 149 -10.90 -1.85 -15.45
CA PRO A 149 -11.22 -3.26 -15.23
C PRO A 149 -9.96 -4.11 -15.28
N THR A 150 -9.78 -4.93 -14.26
CA THR A 150 -8.82 -6.02 -14.24
C THR A 150 -9.52 -7.31 -14.64
N ASP A 151 -8.84 -8.19 -15.35
CA ASP A 151 -9.36 -9.54 -15.63
C ASP A 151 -9.44 -10.40 -14.34
N TYR A 152 -8.91 -9.88 -13.23
CA TYR A 152 -8.94 -10.45 -11.89
C TYR A 152 -10.26 -10.12 -11.17
N ASP A 153 -10.95 -11.16 -10.67
CA ASP A 153 -12.11 -11.03 -9.77
C ASP A 153 -11.61 -10.95 -8.32
N PRO A 154 -11.80 -9.79 -7.63
CA PRO A 154 -11.28 -9.56 -6.28
C PRO A 154 -12.17 -10.17 -5.18
N SER A 155 -13.15 -11.01 -5.52
CA SER A 155 -14.01 -11.66 -4.52
C SER A 155 -13.19 -12.55 -3.58
N TRP A 156 -13.50 -12.44 -2.29
CA TRP A 156 -12.88 -13.25 -1.23
C TRP A 156 -12.96 -14.75 -1.52
N ASP A 157 -14.07 -15.21 -2.09
CA ASP A 157 -14.29 -16.62 -2.43
C ASP A 157 -13.29 -17.16 -3.47
N ILE A 158 -12.86 -16.31 -4.41
CA ILE A 158 -11.85 -16.66 -5.42
C ILE A 158 -10.46 -16.61 -4.79
N MET A 159 -10.18 -15.62 -3.94
CA MET A 159 -8.90 -15.54 -3.23
C MET A 159 -8.64 -16.78 -2.37
N GLU A 160 -9.63 -17.21 -1.59
CA GLU A 160 -9.53 -18.40 -0.73
C GLU A 160 -9.34 -19.68 -1.55
N ARG A 161 -10.16 -19.88 -2.60
CA ARG A 161 -10.02 -21.04 -3.48
C ARG A 161 -8.64 -21.11 -4.13
N GLN A 162 -8.16 -19.99 -4.69
CA GLN A 162 -6.84 -19.92 -5.31
C GLN A 162 -5.73 -20.12 -4.27
N SER A 163 -5.92 -19.66 -3.03
CA SER A 163 -4.98 -19.92 -1.93
C SER A 163 -4.85 -21.42 -1.67
N ALA A 164 -5.97 -22.13 -1.53
CA ALA A 164 -5.99 -23.58 -1.34
C ALA A 164 -5.35 -24.35 -2.51
N GLU A 165 -5.64 -23.96 -3.76
CA GLU A 165 -5.06 -24.57 -4.97
C GLU A 165 -3.53 -24.44 -5.05
N ARG A 166 -2.96 -23.38 -4.46
CA ARG A 166 -1.51 -23.11 -4.48
C ARG A 166 -0.74 -23.80 -3.37
N HIS A 167 -1.38 -24.74 -2.65
CA HIS A 167 -0.80 -25.38 -1.47
C HIS A 167 -0.38 -24.37 -0.39
N ASN A 168 -1.01 -23.19 -0.37
CA ASN A 168 -0.86 -22.29 0.76
C ASN A 168 -1.45 -23.01 1.99
N THR A 169 -0.82 -22.81 3.15
CA THR A 169 -1.30 -23.44 4.37
C THR A 169 -2.74 -23.02 4.60
N ASP A 170 -3.66 -23.98 4.70
CA ASP A 170 -5.05 -23.71 5.06
C ASP A 170 -5.06 -23.13 6.48
N THR A 171 -5.11 -21.81 6.57
CA THR A 171 -5.07 -21.09 7.84
C THR A 171 -6.28 -21.37 8.71
N THR A 172 -7.39 -21.88 8.13
CA THR A 172 -8.57 -22.34 8.88
C THR A 172 -8.32 -23.64 9.62
N GLN A 173 -7.34 -24.43 9.17
CA GLN A 173 -6.91 -25.69 9.80
C GLN A 173 -5.65 -25.50 10.67
N MET A 174 -5.06 -24.30 10.68
CA MET A 174 -3.94 -24.00 11.58
C MET A 174 -4.47 -23.80 13.00
N THR A 175 -4.11 -24.72 13.89
CA THR A 175 -4.23 -24.52 15.33
C THR A 175 -3.08 -23.62 15.76
N TRP A 176 -3.35 -22.32 15.83
CA TRP A 176 -2.37 -21.36 16.31
C TRP A 176 -2.09 -21.63 17.80
N PRO A 177 -0.82 -21.55 18.26
CA PRO A 177 -0.43 -21.87 19.63
C PRO A 177 -0.88 -20.82 20.67
N TRP A 178 -1.64 -19.81 20.24
CA TRP A 178 -2.26 -18.84 21.13
C TRP A 178 -3.49 -19.52 21.73
N ASP A 179 -3.42 -19.79 23.05
CA ASP A 179 -4.53 -20.27 23.90
C ASP A 179 -5.85 -19.53 23.54
N PRO A 180 -7.06 -20.11 23.66
CA PRO A 180 -8.35 -19.42 23.47
C PRO A 180 -8.45 -18.01 24.09
N GLU A 181 -7.64 -17.69 25.09
CA GLU A 181 -7.55 -16.36 25.72
C GLU A 181 -6.82 -15.28 24.88
N TYR A 182 -6.10 -15.67 23.82
CA TYR A 182 -5.29 -14.80 22.96
C TYR A 182 -5.74 -14.79 21.50
N GLN A 183 -6.96 -15.25 21.20
CA GLN A 183 -7.52 -15.08 19.86
C GLN A 183 -7.62 -13.59 19.53
N VAL A 184 -7.04 -13.20 18.40
CA VAL A 184 -7.24 -11.85 17.87
C VAL A 184 -8.74 -11.75 17.53
N PRO A 185 -9.47 -10.77 18.10
CA PRO A 185 -10.87 -10.60 17.78
C PRO A 185 -11.05 -10.44 16.27
N ALA A 186 -12.17 -10.93 15.74
CA ALA A 186 -12.46 -10.91 14.30
C ALA A 186 -12.36 -9.50 13.69
N THR A 187 -12.43 -8.47 14.53
CA THR A 187 -12.18 -7.07 14.19
C THR A 187 -11.22 -6.45 15.18
N CYS A 188 -10.38 -5.52 14.72
CA CYS A 188 -9.52 -4.69 15.58
C CYS A 188 -10.31 -3.73 16.50
N ILE A 189 -11.63 -3.74 16.36
CA ILE A 189 -12.60 -2.98 17.15
C ILE A 189 -13.45 -4.01 17.87
N ASP A 190 -13.43 -3.98 19.20
CA ASP A 190 -14.33 -4.75 20.05
C ASP A 190 -15.72 -4.10 20.00
N TRP A 191 -16.52 -4.50 19.02
CA TRP A 191 -17.86 -3.97 18.82
C TRP A 191 -18.81 -4.31 19.97
N GLU A 192 -18.55 -5.40 20.70
CA GLU A 192 -19.39 -5.83 21.82
C GLU A 192 -19.22 -4.91 23.02
N ASN A 193 -18.01 -4.40 23.26
CA ASN A 193 -17.72 -3.49 24.39
C ASN A 193 -17.55 -2.02 23.98
N ILE A 194 -17.90 -1.67 22.74
CA ILE A 194 -17.73 -0.29 22.25
C ILE A 194 -18.61 0.70 23.03
N GLU A 195 -19.77 0.26 23.53
CA GLU A 195 -20.66 1.12 24.32
C GLU A 195 -20.08 1.45 25.71
N GLU A 196 -19.38 0.50 26.36
CA GLU A 196 -18.68 0.75 27.63
C GLU A 196 -17.46 1.66 27.45
N LEU A 197 -16.73 1.51 26.33
CA LEU A 197 -15.55 2.32 26.01
C LEU A 197 -15.90 3.76 25.59
N VAL A 198 -17.06 3.95 24.94
CA VAL A 198 -17.49 5.25 24.42
C VAL A 198 -18.39 5.99 25.42
N GLY A 199 -18.82 5.33 26.50
CA GLY A 199 -19.45 5.96 27.67
C GLY A 199 -20.75 6.70 27.32
N ARG A 200 -21.86 5.96 27.28
CA ARG A 200 -23.21 6.51 27.49
C ARG A 200 -23.86 5.87 28.71
#